data_AF-A0A2P2SVR2-F1
#
_entry.id   AF-A0A2P2SVR2-F1
#
_cell.length_a   1.000
_cell.length_b   1.000
_cell.length_c   1.000
_cell.angle_alpha   90.00
_cell.angle_beta   90.00
_cell.angle_gamma   90.00
#
_symmetry.space_group_name_H-M   'P 1'
#
loop_
_entity.id
_entity.type
_entity.pdbx_description
1 polymer ?
#
loop_
_entity_poly.entity_id
_entity_poly.type
_entity_poly.pdbx_seq_one_letter_code
_entity_poly.pdbx_strand_id
1 'polypeptide(L)'
;MEDTLTKVIPRLIGILERDGRSIKPCLIHGDLWESNIGTDSTNGNIYIFDAAAYYAHNEMEIGIWRVDHHKMVENEAYRQEYAEQFKKSEPADEWDDRLKLYGVKTKLMYSAGVPNGADVRQKALDDLQDLIEKYGGEHTGLTRS
;
A
#
# COMPACT_ATOMS: atom_id res chain seq x y z
N MET A 1 -9.42 12.07 9.43
CA MET A 1 -10.14 11.64 8.20
C MET A 1 -10.16 12.75 7.15
N GLU A 2 -10.68 13.95 7.46
CA GLU A 2 -10.62 15.08 6.51
C GLU A 2 -9.16 15.43 6.13
N ASP A 3 -8.26 15.53 7.12
CA ASP A 3 -6.83 15.76 6.87
C ASP A 3 -6.17 14.68 5.99
N THR A 4 -6.65 13.43 6.06
CA THR A 4 -6.16 12.36 5.18
C THR A 4 -6.39 12.71 3.71
N LEU A 5 -7.61 13.17 3.40
CA LEU A 5 -8.03 13.48 2.03
C LEU A 5 -7.44 14.81 1.55
N THR A 6 -7.37 15.82 2.41
CA THR A 6 -7.00 17.19 2.02
C THR A 6 -5.51 17.48 2.14
N LYS A 7 -4.77 16.73 2.96
CA LYS A 7 -3.34 16.96 3.23
C LYS A 7 -2.48 15.73 2.94
N VAL A 8 -2.76 14.61 3.60
CA VAL A 8 -1.90 13.42 3.54
C VAL A 8 -1.83 12.86 2.12
N ILE A 9 -2.96 12.55 1.47
CA ILE A 9 -2.97 11.99 0.11
C ILE A 9 -2.33 12.95 -0.90
N PRO A 10 -2.72 14.25 -0.97
CA PRO A 10 -2.07 15.20 -1.87
C PRO A 10 -0.56 15.36 -1.65
N ARG A 11 -0.07 15.19 -0.42
CA ARG A 11 1.37 15.21 -0.14
C ARG A 11 2.04 13.89 -0.51
N LEU A 12 1.58 12.80 0.06
CA LEU A 12 2.29 11.52 0.07
C LEU A 12 2.17 10.79 -1.27
N ILE A 13 1.03 10.95 -1.95
CA ILE A 13 0.81 10.41 -3.30
C ILE A 13 1.10 11.47 -4.34
N GLY A 14 0.68 12.72 -4.13
CA GLY A 14 0.88 13.77 -5.12
C GLY A 14 2.35 14.11 -5.39
N ILE A 15 3.27 13.80 -4.47
CA ILE A 15 4.72 13.98 -4.69
C ILE A 15 5.27 13.07 -5.80
N LEU A 16 4.62 11.93 -6.07
CA LEU A 16 5.03 10.97 -7.09
C LEU A 16 4.90 11.50 -8.52
N GLU A 17 4.13 12.58 -8.71
CA GLU A 17 3.90 13.23 -10.00
C GLU A 17 4.40 14.69 -10.02
N ARG A 18 5.34 15.03 -9.13
CA ARG A 18 5.98 16.35 -9.05
C ARG A 18 7.44 16.30 -9.44
N ASP A 19 8.02 17.47 -9.73
CA ASP A 19 9.45 17.64 -10.01
C ASP A 19 9.95 16.72 -11.14
N GLY A 20 9.12 16.56 -12.18
CA GLY A 20 9.42 15.71 -13.34
C GLY A 20 9.22 14.21 -13.12
N ARG A 21 8.74 13.78 -11.95
CA ARG A 21 8.33 12.39 -11.70
C ARG A 21 6.96 12.10 -12.31
N SER A 22 6.72 10.83 -12.60
CA SER A 22 5.43 10.36 -13.09
C SER A 22 5.16 8.94 -12.61
N ILE A 23 3.91 8.66 -12.29
CA ILE A 23 3.47 7.29 -12.03
C ILE A 23 3.20 6.63 -13.38
N LYS A 24 3.82 5.48 -13.61
CA LYS A 24 3.41 4.58 -14.69
C LYS A 24 2.24 3.72 -14.18
N PRO A 25 1.04 3.78 -14.78
CA PRO A 25 -0.03 2.84 -14.45
C PRO A 25 0.41 1.41 -14.77
N CYS A 26 0.35 0.55 -13.77
CA CYS A 26 0.70 -0.87 -13.87
C CYS A 26 -0.57 -1.71 -13.65
N LEU A 27 -0.73 -2.78 -14.43
CA LEU A 27 -1.73 -3.79 -14.11
C LEU A 27 -1.28 -4.51 -12.84
N ILE A 28 -2.11 -4.48 -11.80
CA ILE A 28 -1.84 -5.13 -10.52
C ILE A 28 -2.87 -6.25 -10.28
N HIS A 29 -2.52 -7.26 -9.47
CA HIS A 29 -3.45 -8.33 -9.09
C HIS A 29 -4.57 -7.81 -8.20
N GLY A 30 -4.26 -6.87 -7.30
CA GLY A 30 -5.24 -6.15 -6.48
C GLY A 30 -5.73 -6.89 -5.24
N ASP A 31 -5.43 -8.19 -5.12
CA ASP A 31 -5.68 -9.07 -3.96
C ASP A 31 -4.55 -10.11 -3.80
N LEU A 32 -3.28 -9.68 -3.88
CA LEU A 32 -2.13 -10.60 -3.87
C LEU A 32 -1.67 -10.88 -2.44
N TRP A 33 -2.11 -11.98 -1.84
CA TRP A 33 -1.71 -12.41 -0.49
C TRP A 33 -1.52 -13.93 -0.43
N GLU A 34 -1.06 -14.48 0.70
CA GLU A 34 -0.56 -15.85 0.78
C GLU A 34 -1.57 -16.94 0.37
N SER A 35 -2.88 -16.73 0.52
CA SER A 35 -3.86 -17.73 0.07
C SER A 35 -4.11 -17.71 -1.44
N ASN A 36 -3.75 -16.60 -2.09
CA ASN A 36 -3.92 -16.39 -3.53
C ASN A 36 -2.63 -16.70 -4.30
N ILE A 37 -1.63 -17.27 -3.63
CA ILE A 37 -0.35 -17.70 -4.20
C ILE A 37 -0.22 -19.21 -3.97
N GLY A 38 -0.04 -19.97 -5.05
CA GLY A 38 0.22 -21.40 -5.00
C GLY A 38 1.58 -21.75 -5.59
N THR A 39 2.30 -22.66 -4.96
CA THR A 39 3.52 -23.26 -5.52
C THR A 39 3.22 -24.69 -5.92
N ASP A 40 3.42 -25.01 -7.20
CA ASP A 40 3.28 -26.38 -7.69
C ASP A 40 4.37 -27.27 -7.09
N SER A 41 3.95 -28.31 -6.38
CA SER A 41 4.84 -29.21 -5.65
C SER A 41 5.75 -30.05 -6.55
N THR A 42 5.45 -30.16 -7.85
CA THR A 42 6.19 -31.01 -8.80
C THR A 42 7.31 -30.26 -9.50
N ASN A 43 7.12 -28.98 -9.83
CA ASN A 43 8.06 -28.18 -10.62
C ASN A 43 8.47 -26.86 -9.94
N GLY A 44 7.85 -26.49 -8.82
CA GLY A 44 8.15 -25.26 -8.09
C GLY A 44 7.59 -23.99 -8.74
N ASN A 45 6.77 -24.08 -9.79
CA ASN A 45 6.17 -22.92 -10.45
C ASN A 45 5.19 -22.22 -9.51
N ILE A 46 5.17 -20.89 -9.60
CA ILE A 46 4.26 -20.03 -8.85
C ILE A 46 3.03 -19.72 -9.69
N TYR A 47 1.86 -19.85 -9.08
CA TYR A 47 0.56 -19.52 -9.64
C TYR A 47 -0.14 -18.50 -8.72
N ILE A 48 -0.87 -17.58 -9.34
CA ILE A 48 -1.65 -16.54 -8.65
C ILE A 48 -3.14 -16.68 -9.03
N PHE A 49 -4.03 -16.50 -8.06
CA PHE A 49 -5.46 -16.78 -8.18
C PHE A 49 -6.32 -15.64 -7.62
N ASP A 50 -7.60 -15.59 -8.00
CA ASP A 50 -8.60 -14.66 -7.45
C ASP A 50 -8.24 -13.17 -7.60
N ALA A 51 -7.73 -12.81 -8.78
CA ALA A 51 -7.36 -11.44 -9.10
C ALA A 51 -8.55 -10.48 -9.05
N ALA A 52 -8.39 -9.40 -8.29
CA ALA A 52 -9.23 -8.22 -8.31
C ALA A 52 -8.52 -7.11 -9.10
N ALA A 53 -8.18 -7.39 -10.36
CA ALA A 53 -7.19 -6.63 -11.12
C ALA A 53 -7.67 -5.24 -11.58
N TYR A 54 -6.77 -4.25 -11.53
CA TYR A 54 -6.97 -2.90 -12.06
C TYR A 54 -5.62 -2.24 -12.36
N TYR A 55 -5.64 -1.11 -13.07
CA TYR A 55 -4.45 -0.29 -13.27
C TYR A 55 -4.23 0.65 -12.09
N ALA A 56 -3.04 0.64 -11.50
CA ALA A 56 -2.68 1.45 -10.35
C ALA A 56 -1.18 1.80 -10.33
N HIS A 57 -0.77 2.63 -9.38
CA HIS A 57 0.64 2.70 -8.96
C HIS A 57 1.10 1.31 -8.49
N ASN A 58 2.27 0.86 -8.91
CA ASN A 58 2.76 -0.50 -8.62
C ASN A 58 2.82 -0.80 -7.11
N GLU A 59 3.17 0.18 -6.29
CA GLU A 59 3.23 0.01 -4.83
C GLU A 59 1.86 -0.28 -4.18
N MET A 60 0.74 0.02 -4.85
CA MET A 60 -0.60 -0.37 -4.40
C MET A 60 -0.76 -1.89 -4.33
N GLU A 61 -0.08 -2.64 -5.21
CA GLU A 61 -0.12 -4.11 -5.23
C GLU A 61 0.32 -4.70 -3.90
N ILE A 62 1.39 -4.15 -3.33
CA ILE A 62 2.07 -4.71 -2.15
C ILE A 62 1.65 -4.02 -0.84
N GLY A 63 0.72 -3.07 -0.89
CA GLY A 63 0.12 -2.46 0.32
C GLY A 63 -0.57 -3.51 1.20
N ILE A 64 -1.15 -4.54 0.59
CA ILE A 64 -1.76 -5.70 1.28
C ILE A 64 -0.74 -6.48 2.11
N TRP A 65 0.53 -6.53 1.71
CA TRP A 65 1.60 -7.22 2.46
C TRP A 65 2.02 -6.51 3.74
N ARG A 66 1.53 -5.29 3.98
CA ARG A 66 1.75 -4.54 5.22
C ARG A 66 0.65 -4.79 6.26
N VAL A 67 -0.36 -5.58 5.94
CA VAL A 67 -1.55 -5.73 6.79
C VAL A 67 -1.41 -6.94 7.70
N ASP A 68 -1.68 -6.73 8.99
CA ASP A 68 -1.32 -7.65 10.08
C ASP A 68 -2.19 -8.92 10.19
N HIS A 69 -3.28 -9.02 9.44
CA HIS A 69 -4.07 -10.25 9.34
C HIS A 69 -3.61 -11.18 8.20
N HIS A 70 -2.55 -10.82 7.47
CA HIS A 70 -1.90 -11.65 6.46
C HIS A 70 -0.52 -12.08 6.94
N LYS A 71 -0.16 -13.34 6.70
CA LYS A 71 1.13 -13.91 7.14
C LYS A 71 2.33 -13.29 6.45
N MET A 72 2.15 -12.74 5.25
CA MET A 72 3.24 -12.10 4.50
C MET A 72 3.85 -10.89 5.22
N VAL A 73 3.10 -10.26 6.15
CA VAL A 73 3.60 -9.12 6.93
C VAL A 73 4.82 -9.46 7.79
N GLU A 74 4.89 -10.70 8.27
CA GLU A 74 5.94 -11.20 9.17
C GLU A 74 7.28 -11.40 8.44
N ASN A 75 7.24 -11.47 7.11
CA ASN A 75 8.42 -11.73 6.29
C ASN A 75 8.69 -10.55 5.35
N GLU A 76 9.59 -9.66 5.80
CA GLU A 76 10.02 -8.50 5.01
C GLU A 76 10.67 -8.90 3.68
N ALA A 77 11.16 -10.13 3.53
CA ALA A 77 11.82 -10.58 2.30
C ALA A 77 10.90 -10.42 1.08
N TYR A 78 9.58 -10.66 1.20
CA TYR A 78 8.66 -10.45 0.06
C TYR A 78 8.68 -9.01 -0.44
N ARG A 79 8.62 -8.05 0.49
CA ARG A 79 8.63 -6.62 0.19
C ARG A 79 10.00 -6.15 -0.30
N GLN A 80 11.08 -6.72 0.22
CA GLN A 80 12.45 -6.42 -0.21
C GLN A 80 12.72 -6.95 -1.62
N GLU A 81 12.41 -8.22 -1.90
CA GLU A 81 12.54 -8.83 -3.23
C GLU A 81 11.72 -8.07 -4.27
N TYR A 82 10.49 -7.66 -3.94
CA TYR A 82 9.70 -6.82 -4.84
C TYR A 82 10.40 -5.48 -5.12
N ALA A 83 10.98 -4.83 -4.10
CA ALA A 83 11.69 -3.57 -4.27
C ALA A 83 12.99 -3.69 -5.10
N GLU A 84 13.59 -4.88 -5.17
CA GLU A 84 14.71 -5.17 -6.06
C GLU A 84 14.29 -5.24 -7.53
N GLN A 85 13.09 -5.77 -7.81
CA GLN A 85 12.55 -5.89 -9.17
C GLN A 85 11.84 -4.60 -9.63
N PHE A 86 11.10 -3.97 -8.73
CA PHE A 86 10.39 -2.70 -8.92
C PHE A 86 10.92 -1.69 -7.93
N LYS A 87 11.84 -0.84 -8.40
CA LYS A 87 12.44 0.21 -7.59
C LYS A 87 11.37 1.03 -6.87
N LYS A 88 11.61 1.29 -5.58
CA LYS A 88 10.80 2.20 -4.76
C LYS A 88 10.67 3.54 -5.47
N SER A 89 9.45 4.08 -5.55
CA SER A 89 9.24 5.39 -6.12
C SER A 89 9.87 6.47 -5.23
N GLU A 90 10.40 7.54 -5.83
CA GLU A 90 10.97 8.64 -5.06
C GLU A 90 9.89 9.57 -4.50
N PRO A 91 9.97 9.98 -3.21
CA PRO A 91 11.07 9.75 -2.27
C PRO A 91 11.05 8.33 -1.68
N ALA A 92 12.18 7.62 -1.76
CA ALA A 92 12.27 6.21 -1.36
C ALA A 92 12.13 5.99 0.17
N ASP A 93 12.41 7.02 0.97
CA ASP A 93 12.21 7.03 2.43
C ASP A 93 10.73 7.10 2.84
N GLU A 94 9.87 7.60 1.95
CA GLU A 94 8.40 7.63 2.13
C GLU A 94 7.72 6.33 1.65
N TRP A 95 8.48 5.32 1.20
CA TRP A 95 7.95 4.09 0.62
C TRP A 95 7.06 3.30 1.58
N ASP A 96 7.52 3.06 2.82
CA ASP A 96 6.70 2.31 3.79
C ASP A 96 5.44 3.09 4.20
N ASP A 97 5.48 4.43 4.22
CA ASP A 97 4.31 5.25 4.48
C ASP A 97 3.28 5.16 3.36
N ARG A 98 3.72 5.06 2.10
CA ARG A 98 2.81 4.77 0.97
C ARG A 98 2.19 3.39 1.09
N LEU A 99 2.96 2.38 1.49
CA LEU A 99 2.41 1.04 1.77
C LEU A 99 1.44 1.05 2.95
N LYS A 100 1.70 1.85 4.00
CA LYS A 100 0.78 2.09 5.14
C LYS A 100 -0.55 2.61 4.62
N LEU A 101 -0.50 3.67 3.81
CA LEU A 101 -1.69 4.28 3.23
C LEU A 101 -2.44 3.30 2.31
N TYR A 102 -1.74 2.57 1.44
CA TYR A 102 -2.38 1.61 0.53
C TYR A 102 -2.98 0.41 1.26
N GLY A 103 -2.36 -0.06 2.34
CA GLY A 103 -2.88 -1.13 3.19
C GLY A 103 -4.22 -0.81 3.88
N VAL A 104 -4.55 0.48 4.04
CA VAL A 104 -5.87 0.91 4.55
C VAL A 104 -7.01 0.35 3.69
N LYS A 105 -6.83 0.29 2.35
CA LYS A 105 -7.82 -0.29 1.43
C LYS A 105 -8.16 -1.73 1.84
N THR A 106 -7.14 -2.57 2.00
CA THR A 106 -7.31 -3.97 2.41
C THR A 106 -7.97 -4.07 3.78
N LYS A 107 -7.51 -3.31 4.77
CA LYS A 107 -8.10 -3.30 6.12
C LYS A 107 -9.60 -2.97 6.07
N LEU A 108 -9.99 -1.94 5.34
CA LEU A 108 -11.40 -1.56 5.20
C LEU A 108 -12.23 -2.64 4.51
N MET A 109 -11.72 -3.21 3.41
CA MET A 109 -12.40 -4.30 2.69
C MET A 109 -12.59 -5.53 3.58
N TYR A 110 -11.53 -6.02 4.21
CA TYR A 110 -11.56 -7.18 5.11
C TYR A 110 -12.51 -6.95 6.30
N SER A 111 -12.51 -5.73 6.86
CA SER A 111 -13.35 -5.38 8.01
C SER A 111 -14.86 -5.49 7.76
N ALA A 112 -15.29 -5.46 6.49
CA ALA A 112 -16.70 -5.60 6.13
C ALA A 112 -17.18 -7.06 6.16
N GLY A 113 -16.25 -8.02 6.03
CA GLY A 113 -16.57 -9.45 5.88
C GLY A 113 -16.36 -10.31 7.12
N VAL A 114 -15.86 -9.75 8.23
CA VAL A 114 -15.46 -10.53 9.41
C VAL A 114 -16.14 -10.10 10.71
N PRO A 115 -16.41 -11.03 11.65
CA PRO A 115 -17.05 -10.70 12.94
C PRO A 115 -16.34 -9.62 13.74
N ASN A 116 -15.00 -9.60 13.72
CA ASN A 116 -14.16 -8.63 14.45
C ASN A 116 -13.75 -7.44 13.58
N GLY A 117 -14.59 -7.04 12.62
CA GLY A 117 -14.29 -5.95 11.71
C GLY A 117 -14.05 -4.60 12.40
N ALA A 118 -14.62 -4.39 13.59
CA ALA A 118 -14.37 -3.17 14.38
C ALA A 118 -12.89 -3.00 14.74
N ASP A 119 -12.21 -4.07 15.15
CA ASP A 119 -10.78 -4.04 15.51
C ASP A 119 -9.92 -3.72 14.29
N VAL A 120 -10.29 -4.25 13.12
CA VAL A 120 -9.59 -3.97 11.85
C VAL A 120 -9.78 -2.50 11.43
N ARG A 121 -10.98 -1.94 11.61
CA ARG A 121 -11.23 -0.51 11.36
C ARG A 121 -10.46 0.37 12.32
N GLN A 122 -10.30 -0.03 13.58
CA GLN A 122 -9.45 0.70 14.52
C GLN A 122 -8.00 0.72 14.05
N LYS A 123 -7.43 -0.43 13.63
CA LYS A 123 -6.08 -0.49 13.05
C LYS A 123 -5.91 0.31 11.77
N ALA A 124 -6.97 0.49 10.99
CA ALA A 124 -6.96 1.38 9.82
C ALA A 124 -6.95 2.85 10.25
N LEU A 125 -7.72 3.19 11.30
CA LEU A 125 -7.71 4.54 11.88
C LEU A 125 -6.34 4.89 12.46
N ASP A 126 -5.72 3.97 13.20
CA ASP A 126 -4.40 4.18 13.80
C ASP A 126 -3.34 4.49 12.73
N ASP A 127 -3.29 3.70 11.64
CA ASP A 127 -2.42 3.96 10.49
C ASP A 127 -2.66 5.35 9.87
N LEU A 128 -3.93 5.76 9.75
CA LEU A 128 -4.28 7.08 9.22
C LEU A 128 -3.88 8.21 10.18
N GLN A 129 -3.99 8.00 11.49
CA GLN A 129 -3.57 8.96 12.51
C GLN A 129 -2.06 9.16 12.49
N ASP A 130 -1.28 8.07 12.40
CA ASP A 130 0.18 8.14 12.24
C ASP A 130 0.57 8.98 11.01
N LEU A 131 -0.09 8.75 9.88
CA LEU A 131 0.16 9.49 8.64
C LEU A 131 -0.28 10.95 8.74
N ILE A 132 -1.36 11.24 9.45
CA ILE A 132 -1.78 12.62 9.73
C ILE A 132 -0.76 13.32 10.63
N GLU A 133 -0.22 12.65 11.65
CA GLU A 133 0.82 13.22 12.49
C GLU A 133 2.07 13.57 11.67
N LYS A 134 2.46 12.68 10.75
CA LYS A 134 3.65 12.87 9.90
C LYS A 134 3.47 13.89 8.76
N TYR A 135 2.29 13.94 8.14
CA TYR A 135 2.04 14.69 6.89
C TYR A 135 0.89 15.70 6.96
N GLY A 136 0.18 15.80 8.07
CA GLY A 136 -1.02 16.64 8.24
C GLY A 136 -0.77 18.09 8.68
N GLY A 137 0.49 18.47 8.93
CA GLY A 137 0.90 19.84 9.18
C GLY A 137 0.84 20.73 7.94
N GLU A 138 0.96 22.05 8.12
CA GLU A 138 1.07 22.97 6.98
C GLU A 138 2.40 22.74 6.26
N HIS A 139 2.35 22.38 4.97
CA HIS A 139 3.55 22.38 4.14
C HIS A 139 4.00 23.82 3.87
N THR A 140 4.83 24.37 4.75
CA THR A 140 5.45 25.70 4.60
C THR A 140 6.54 25.75 3.51
N GLY A 141 6.46 24.92 2.46
CA GLY A 141 7.50 24.80 1.43
C GLY A 141 7.00 24.55 0.01
N LEU A 142 5.71 24.72 -0.28
CA LEU A 142 5.15 24.44 -1.60
C LEU A 142 4.59 25.70 -2.27
N THR A 143 5.46 26.70 -2.46
CA THR A 143 5.23 27.71 -3.50
C THR A 143 5.32 27.02 -4.86
N ARG A 144 4.21 27.06 -5.60
CA ARG A 144 4.14 26.75 -7.04
C ARG A 144 5.25 27.52 -7.78
N SER A 145 6.08 26.79 -8.52
CA SER A 145 6.78 27.33 -9.68
C SER A 145 6.11 26.79 -10.94
#